data_AF-A0A497NUB0-F1
#
_entry.id   AF-A0A497NUB0-F1
#
_cell.length_a   1.000
_cell.length_b   1.000
_cell.length_c   1.000
_cell.angle_alpha   90.00
_cell.angle_beta   90.00
_cell.angle_gamma   90.00
#
_symmetry.space_group_name_H-M   'P 1'
#
loop_
_entity.id
_entity.type
_entity.pdbx_description
1 polymer ?
#
loop_
_entity_poly.entity_id
_entity_poly.type
_entity_poly.pdbx_seq_one_letter_code
_entity_poly.pdbx_strand_id
1 'polypeptide(L)'
;MKTITNPVAKGVLKGISLDSLKHAEIYRAAIEVVSLPPALTEEELNRLKKATKKHIEDEEKMMERLNYGIETTRNEKIKFLLESIASDEKRHHEILSKIMDIVVRGETITEDDWWDFLWHGVPFHGAPGG
;
A
#
# COMPACT_ATOMS: atom_id res chain seq x y z
N MET A 1 13.93 -19.28 6.64
CA MET A 1 13.09 -19.66 5.48
C MET A 1 13.72 -20.68 4.51
N LYS A 2 15.06 -20.75 4.33
CA LYS A 2 15.69 -21.68 3.37
C LYS A 2 15.40 -23.18 3.63
N THR A 3 14.90 -23.54 4.81
CA THR A 3 14.63 -24.92 5.23
C THR A 3 13.16 -25.36 5.06
N ILE A 4 12.22 -24.45 4.79
CA ILE A 4 10.80 -24.81 4.60
C ILE A 4 10.54 -25.09 3.12
N THR A 5 10.23 -26.35 2.81
CA THR A 5 9.97 -26.81 1.44
C THR A 5 8.49 -26.84 1.06
N ASN A 6 7.57 -26.88 2.05
CA ASN A 6 6.14 -26.86 1.79
C ASN A 6 5.72 -25.51 1.17
N PRO A 7 5.13 -25.48 -0.04
CA PRO A 7 4.86 -24.25 -0.78
C PRO A 7 3.78 -23.37 -0.11
N VAL A 8 2.77 -23.97 0.52
CA VAL A 8 1.70 -23.24 1.22
C VAL A 8 2.25 -22.54 2.45
N ALA A 9 2.94 -23.28 3.31
CA ALA A 9 3.56 -22.72 4.51
C ALA A 9 4.60 -21.65 4.16
N LYS A 10 5.39 -21.88 3.10
CA LYS A 10 6.37 -20.90 2.59
C LYS A 10 5.68 -19.62 2.10
N GLY A 11 4.54 -19.72 1.41
CA GLY A 11 3.76 -18.57 0.95
C GLY A 11 3.24 -17.73 2.11
N VAL A 12 2.57 -18.37 3.07
CA VAL A 12 2.01 -17.70 4.26
C VAL A 12 3.10 -16.99 5.07
N LEU A 13 4.19 -17.69 5.40
CA LEU A 13 5.29 -17.11 6.18
C LEU A 13 6.02 -15.99 5.43
N LYS A 14 6.10 -16.08 4.10
CA LYS A 14 6.65 -15.00 3.27
C LYS A 14 5.75 -13.76 3.35
N GLY A 15 4.42 -13.92 3.29
CA GLY A 15 3.48 -12.82 3.48
C GLY A 15 3.68 -12.11 4.83
N ILE A 16 3.71 -12.88 5.92
CA ILE A 16 3.95 -12.34 7.28
C ILE A 16 5.30 -11.61 7.36
N SER A 17 6.33 -12.13 6.70
CA SER A 17 7.65 -11.49 6.67
C SER A 17 7.62 -10.17 5.91
N LEU A 18 6.86 -10.08 4.82
CA LEU A 18 6.66 -8.84 4.06
C LEU A 18 5.87 -7.80 4.86
N ASP A 19 4.83 -8.21 5.61
CA ASP A 19 4.12 -7.32 6.51
C ASP A 19 5.01 -6.80 7.64
N SER A 20 5.84 -7.67 8.21
CA SER A 20 6.81 -7.26 9.23
C SER A 20 7.80 -6.22 8.69
N LEU A 21 8.23 -6.39 7.44
CA LEU A 21 9.07 -5.40 6.76
C LEU A 21 8.30 -4.10 6.51
N LYS A 22 7.06 -4.17 6.03
CA LYS A 22 6.18 -3.00 5.85
C LYS A 22 6.08 -2.17 7.14
N HIS A 23 5.81 -2.81 8.28
CA HIS A 23 5.76 -2.11 9.57
C HIS A 23 7.10 -1.43 9.91
N ALA A 24 8.23 -2.12 9.70
CA ALA A 24 9.55 -1.54 9.95
C ALA A 24 9.83 -0.31 9.07
N GLU A 25 9.45 -0.35 7.80
CA GLU A 25 9.60 0.79 6.88
C GLU A 25 8.72 1.98 7.30
N ILE A 26 7.47 1.72 7.72
CA ILE A 26 6.60 2.79 8.22
C ILE A 26 7.18 3.45 9.47
N TYR A 27 7.72 2.68 10.42
CA TYR A 27 8.36 3.24 11.60
C TYR A 27 9.60 4.06 11.27
N ARG A 28 10.42 3.61 10.32
CA ARG A 28 11.56 4.39 9.83
C ARG A 28 11.10 5.71 9.22
N ALA A 29 10.09 5.67 8.37
CA ALA A 29 9.55 6.88 7.75
C ALA A 29 8.97 7.85 8.79
N ALA A 30 8.30 7.37 9.83
CA ALA A 30 7.84 8.20 10.94
C ALA A 30 9.00 8.88 11.70
N ILE A 31 10.12 8.19 11.89
CA ILE A 31 11.33 8.76 12.51
C ILE A 31 11.89 9.91 11.64
N GLU A 32 11.92 9.74 10.32
CA GLU A 32 12.37 10.79 9.39
C GLU A 32 11.48 12.04 9.45
N VAL A 33 10.15 11.86 9.46
CA VAL A 33 9.18 12.96 9.56
C VAL A 33 9.38 13.77 10.84
N VAL A 34 9.57 13.11 11.99
CA VAL A 34 9.77 13.79 13.29
C VAL A 34 11.14 14.47 13.40
N SER A 35 12.16 13.96 12.72
CA SER A 35 13.53 14.46 12.86
C SER A 35 13.79 15.70 12.00
N LEU A 36 13.51 15.60 10.71
CA LEU A 36 13.55 16.70 9.75
C LEU A 36 12.82 16.23 8.48
N PRO A 37 11.59 16.72 8.21
CA PRO A 37 10.84 16.32 7.02
C PRO A 37 11.69 16.53 5.76
N PRO A 38 11.93 15.48 4.95
CA PRO A 38 12.76 15.61 3.76
C PRO A 38 12.07 16.50 2.74
N ALA A 39 12.73 17.59 2.34
CA ALA A 39 12.30 18.36 1.19
C ALA A 39 12.53 17.54 -0.08
N LEU A 40 11.51 17.43 -0.93
CA LEU A 40 11.66 16.79 -2.24
C LEU A 40 12.15 17.81 -3.27
N THR A 41 13.14 17.42 -4.06
CA THR A 41 13.49 18.12 -5.29
C THR A 41 12.37 17.93 -6.34
N GLU A 42 12.33 18.81 -7.35
CA GLU A 42 11.38 18.68 -8.47
C GLU A 42 11.53 17.34 -9.21
N GLU A 43 12.76 16.82 -9.32
CA GLU A 43 13.02 15.52 -9.92
C GLU A 43 12.41 14.39 -9.08
N GLU A 44 12.59 14.42 -7.76
CA GLU A 44 12.03 13.43 -6.85
C GLU A 44 10.50 13.48 -6.83
N LEU A 45 9.91 14.68 -6.83
CA LEU A 45 8.47 14.86 -6.93
C LEU A 45 7.90 14.26 -8.23
N ASN A 46 8.57 14.49 -9.37
CA ASN A 46 8.18 13.90 -10.64
C ASN A 46 8.32 12.37 -10.66
N ARG A 47 9.37 11.84 -10.03
CA ARG A 47 9.55 10.39 -9.88
C ARG A 47 8.46 9.78 -8.99
N LEU A 48 8.13 10.42 -7.87
CA LEU A 48 7.06 10.01 -6.96
C LEU A 48 5.71 10.02 -7.69
N LYS A 49 5.41 11.08 -8.44
CA LYS A 49 4.21 11.17 -9.27
C LYS A 49 4.13 10.03 -10.28
N LYS A 50 5.21 9.77 -11.01
CA LYS A 50 5.25 8.69 -12.01
C LYS A 50 5.08 7.30 -11.36
N ALA A 51 5.73 7.07 -10.24
CA ALA A 51 5.62 5.81 -9.50
C ALA A 51 4.20 5.60 -8.99
N THR A 52 3.63 6.59 -8.30
CA THR A 52 2.26 6.54 -7.77
C THR A 52 1.25 6.30 -8.88
N LYS A 53 1.34 7.03 -10.00
CA LYS A 53 0.44 6.84 -11.15
C LYS A 53 0.53 5.41 -11.70
N LYS A 54 1.74 4.90 -11.86
CA LYS A 54 1.95 3.54 -12.34
C LYS A 54 1.31 2.51 -11.39
N HIS A 55 1.43 2.69 -10.08
CA HIS A 55 0.83 1.79 -9.11
C HIS A 55 -0.70 1.82 -9.17
N ILE A 56 -1.32 2.99 -9.28
CA ILE A 56 -2.77 3.13 -9.48
C ILE A 56 -3.23 2.34 -10.73
N GLU A 57 -2.54 2.50 -11.86
CA GLU A 57 -2.86 1.76 -13.10
C GLU A 57 -2.67 0.24 -12.97
N ASP A 58 -1.69 -0.20 -12.17
CA ASP A 58 -1.42 -1.62 -11.94
C ASP A 58 -2.48 -2.23 -11.00
N GLU A 59 -2.96 -1.48 -10.01
CA GLU A 59 -4.05 -1.87 -9.10
C GLU A 59 -5.40 -1.97 -9.82
N GLU A 60 -5.73 -1.04 -10.71
CA GLU A 60 -6.95 -1.10 -11.53
C GLU A 60 -7.01 -2.42 -12.33
N LYS A 61 -5.90 -2.78 -13.00
CA LYS A 61 -5.78 -4.06 -13.72
C LYS A 61 -5.86 -5.26 -12.78
N MET A 62 -5.38 -5.12 -11.55
CA MET A 62 -5.47 -6.17 -10.55
C MET A 62 -6.92 -6.40 -10.12
N MET A 63 -7.64 -5.32 -9.84
CA MET A 63 -9.06 -5.35 -9.49
C MET A 63 -9.91 -5.99 -10.58
N GLU A 64 -9.68 -5.69 -11.85
CA GLU A 64 -10.34 -6.37 -12.98
C GLU A 64 -10.13 -7.89 -12.94
N ARG A 65 -8.88 -8.32 -12.71
CA ARG A 65 -8.52 -9.74 -12.64
C ARG A 65 -9.13 -10.44 -11.43
N LEU A 66 -9.16 -9.78 -10.28
CA LEU A 66 -9.80 -10.30 -9.08
C LEU A 66 -11.31 -10.46 -9.28
N ASN A 67 -11.98 -9.43 -9.80
CA ASN A 67 -13.42 -9.47 -10.05
C ASN A 67 -13.78 -10.64 -10.98
N TYR A 68 -13.04 -10.80 -12.08
CA TYR A 68 -13.20 -11.95 -12.96
C TYR A 68 -12.97 -13.29 -12.22
N GLY A 69 -11.94 -13.37 -11.39
CA GLY A 69 -11.66 -14.57 -10.58
C GLY A 69 -12.77 -14.89 -9.57
N ILE A 70 -13.35 -13.88 -8.92
CA ILE A 70 -14.46 -13.98 -7.96
C ILE A 70 -15.73 -14.48 -8.65
N GLU A 71 -16.03 -13.97 -9.84
CA GLU A 71 -17.22 -14.34 -10.61
C GLU A 71 -17.12 -15.76 -11.20
N THR A 72 -15.92 -16.19 -11.60
CA THR A 72 -15.73 -17.46 -12.32
C THR A 72 -15.40 -18.65 -11.41
N THR A 73 -14.91 -18.41 -10.20
CA THR A 73 -14.56 -19.50 -9.27
C THR A 73 -15.80 -20.19 -8.70
N ARG A 74 -15.80 -21.52 -8.72
CA ARG A 74 -16.83 -22.35 -8.08
C ARG A 74 -16.47 -22.73 -6.64
N ASN A 75 -15.23 -22.45 -6.21
CA ASN A 75 -14.75 -22.83 -4.88
C ASN A 75 -14.94 -21.65 -3.92
N GLU A 76 -15.84 -21.82 -2.95
CA GLU A 76 -16.16 -20.78 -1.97
C GLU A 76 -14.94 -20.30 -1.17
N LYS A 77 -14.01 -21.20 -0.81
CA LYS A 77 -12.79 -20.81 -0.08
C LYS A 77 -11.88 -19.94 -0.92
N ILE A 78 -11.74 -20.26 -2.21
CA ILE A 78 -10.98 -19.43 -3.16
C ILE A 78 -11.69 -18.09 -3.35
N LYS A 79 -13.03 -18.09 -3.44
CA LYS A 79 -13.82 -16.86 -3.54
C LYS A 79 -13.56 -15.92 -2.37
N PHE A 80 -13.66 -16.42 -1.13
CA PHE A 80 -13.37 -15.62 0.07
C PHE A 80 -11.95 -15.07 0.10
N LEU A 81 -10.96 -15.84 -0.36
CA LEU A 81 -9.58 -15.36 -0.48
C LEU A 81 -9.46 -14.22 -1.50
N LEU A 82 -10.07 -14.36 -2.67
CA LEU A 82 -10.04 -13.31 -3.70
C LEU A 82 -10.78 -12.05 -3.27
N GLU A 83 -11.92 -12.18 -2.59
CA GLU A 83 -12.66 -11.05 -2.01
C GLU A 83 -11.83 -10.31 -0.94
N SER A 84 -11.10 -11.06 -0.10
CA SER A 84 -10.21 -10.46 0.90
C SER A 84 -9.07 -9.66 0.26
N ILE A 85 -8.47 -10.20 -0.80
CA ILE A 85 -7.44 -9.48 -1.57
C ILE A 85 -8.04 -8.26 -2.28
N ALA A 86 -9.24 -8.37 -2.86
CA ALA A 86 -9.92 -7.25 -3.52
C ALA A 86 -10.19 -6.09 -2.57
N SER A 87 -10.56 -6.39 -1.32
CA SER A 87 -10.74 -5.38 -0.30
C SER A 87 -9.44 -4.65 0.04
N ASP A 88 -8.31 -5.36 0.05
CA ASP A 88 -7.00 -4.79 0.34
C ASP A 88 -6.52 -3.88 -0.80
N GLU A 89 -6.64 -4.34 -2.05
CA GLU A 89 -6.25 -3.54 -3.22
C GLU A 89 -7.12 -2.30 -3.40
N LYS A 90 -8.43 -2.39 -3.09
CA LYS A 90 -9.30 -1.21 -3.08
C LYS A 90 -8.81 -0.17 -2.08
N ARG A 91 -8.38 -0.61 -0.89
CA ARG A 91 -7.81 0.28 0.12
C ARG A 91 -6.50 0.89 -0.37
N HIS A 92 -5.59 0.10 -0.95
CA HIS A 92 -4.35 0.63 -1.51
C HIS A 92 -4.61 1.71 -2.59
N HIS A 93 -5.59 1.47 -3.46
CA HIS A 93 -5.98 2.42 -4.50
C HIS A 93 -6.50 3.75 -3.95
N GLU A 94 -7.33 3.70 -2.92
CA GLU A 94 -7.82 4.90 -2.22
C GLU A 94 -6.65 5.70 -1.61
N ILE A 95 -5.66 5.00 -1.04
CA ILE A 95 -4.47 5.62 -0.44
C ILE A 95 -3.59 6.27 -1.51
N LEU A 96 -3.28 5.54 -2.58
CA LEU A 96 -2.46 6.06 -3.67
C LEU A 96 -3.11 7.24 -4.37
N SER A 97 -4.44 7.26 -4.49
CA SER A 97 -5.18 8.39 -5.05
C SER A 97 -5.02 9.65 -4.19
N LYS A 98 -5.08 9.53 -2.86
CA LYS A 98 -4.82 10.67 -1.96
C LYS A 98 -3.38 11.17 -2.05
N ILE A 99 -2.42 10.24 -2.12
CA ILE A 99 -1.01 10.56 -2.35
C ILE A 99 -0.84 11.34 -3.67
N MET A 100 -1.50 10.87 -4.74
CA MET A 100 -1.48 11.55 -6.04
C MET A 100 -2.07 12.96 -5.96
N ASP A 101 -3.18 13.15 -5.25
CA ASP A 101 -3.81 14.47 -5.11
C ASP A 101 -2.88 15.48 -4.42
N ILE A 102 -2.17 15.06 -3.37
CA ILE A 102 -1.18 15.89 -2.67
C ILE A 102 0.00 16.20 -3.60
N VAL A 103 0.53 15.21 -4.31
CA VAL A 103 1.67 15.38 -5.23
C VAL A 103 1.31 16.23 -6.45
N VAL A 104 0.07 16.19 -6.93
CA VAL A 104 -0.38 16.95 -8.12
C VAL A 104 -0.63 18.43 -7.81
N ARG A 105 -1.01 18.78 -6.58
CA ARG A 105 -1.22 20.18 -6.18
C ARG A 105 0.06 21.02 -6.28
N GLY A 106 1.23 20.40 -6.30
CA GLY A 106 2.52 21.08 -6.50
C GLY A 106 2.90 22.01 -5.36
N GLU A 107 2.20 21.93 -4.24
CA GLU A 107 2.54 22.62 -3.00
C GLU A 107 3.70 21.88 -2.30
N THR A 108 4.46 22.59 -1.48
CA THR A 108 5.49 21.97 -0.64
C THR A 108 4.79 20.97 0.28
N ILE A 109 5.11 19.68 0.14
CA ILE A 109 4.58 18.62 1.02
C ILE A 109 4.91 18.99 2.47
N THR A 110 3.88 19.13 3.29
CA THR A 110 3.99 19.51 4.69
C THR A 110 4.21 18.29 5.57
N GLU A 111 4.57 18.51 6.85
CA GLU A 111 4.63 17.42 7.83
C GLU A 111 3.28 16.70 7.96
N ASP A 112 2.18 17.45 7.95
CA ASP A 112 0.82 16.89 8.04
C ASP A 112 0.50 15.98 6.84
N ASP A 113 0.96 16.35 5.63
CA ASP A 113 0.81 15.50 4.44
C ASP A 113 1.60 14.19 4.59
N TRP A 114 2.80 14.23 5.17
CA TRP A 114 3.58 13.02 5.45
C TRP A 114 2.91 12.13 6.49
N TRP A 115 2.32 12.72 7.53
CA TRP A 115 1.53 11.98 8.49
C TRP A 115 0.29 11.35 7.87
N ASP A 116 -0.38 12.06 6.95
CA ASP A 116 -1.50 11.51 6.19
C ASP A 116 -1.05 10.29 5.37
N PHE A 117 0.09 10.36 4.69
CA PHE A 117 0.66 9.23 3.94
C PHE A 117 0.92 8.02 4.83
N LEU A 118 1.56 8.25 5.98
CA LEU A 118 1.90 7.19 6.93
C LEU A 118 0.66 6.55 7.54
N TRP A 119 -0.31 7.37 7.96
CA TRP A 119 -1.51 6.89 8.64
C TRP A 119 -2.42 6.09 7.73
N HIS A 120 -2.42 6.43 6.44
CA HIS A 120 -3.11 5.64 5.43
C HIS A 120 -2.46 4.25 5.21
N GLY A 121 -1.12 4.17 5.27
CA GLY A 121 -0.35 2.96 5.00
C GLY A 121 -0.26 1.92 6.14
N VAL A 122 -0.62 2.28 7.38
CA VAL A 122 -0.70 1.31 8.48
C VAL A 122 -1.94 0.40 8.26
N PRO A 123 -2.01 -0.85 8.75
CA PRO A 123 -3.25 -1.66 8.75
C PRO A 123 -4.11 -1.43 10.02
N PHE A 124 -5.44 -1.44 9.87
CA PHE A 124 -6.46 -1.38 10.97
C PHE A 124 -6.36 -0.18 11.94
N HIS A 125 -6.76 1.01 11.52
CA HIS A 125 -6.97 2.15 12.45
C HIS A 125 -8.37 2.72 12.28
N GLY A 126 -8.94 3.16 13.40
CA GLY A 126 -9.95 4.22 13.40
C GLY A 126 -9.35 5.55 12.95
N ALA A 127 -10.18 6.58 12.80
CA ALA A 127 -9.77 7.89 12.27
C ALA A 127 -8.52 8.47 12.97
N PRO A 128 -7.70 9.27 12.27
CA PRO A 128 -6.63 10.06 12.90
C PRO A 128 -7.25 11.01 13.91
N GLY A 129 -6.79 10.93 15.15
CA GLY A 129 -7.37 11.63 16.30
C GLY A 129 -8.21 10.68 17.15
N GLY A 130 -7.59 10.15 18.20
CA GLY A 130 -8.34 9.59 19.33
C GLY A 130 -9.19 10.65 20.01
#